data_AF-A0A7S0LQB0-F1
#
_entry.id   AF-A0A7S0LQB0-F1
#
_cell.length_a   1.000
_cell.length_b   1.000
_cell.length_c   1.000
_cell.angle_alpha   90.00
_cell.angle_beta   90.00
_cell.angle_gamma   90.00
#
_symmetry.space_group_name_H-M   'P 1'
#
loop_
_entity.id
_entity.type
_entity.pdbx_description
1 polymer ?
#
loop_
_entity_poly.entity_id
_entity_poly.type
_entity_poly.pdbx_seq_one_letter_code
_entity_poly.pdbx_strand_id
1 'polypeptide(L)'
;DVKIFPLKDVAHSTVAPHGLLGQTFDGDGIAVDGALDDYSGTLVVTKAMGEGAIEGVAEDYKLPRNIPFSTTFKYTRFDVHSALPRETSKLTGVKRNVGSKVLSTAGAEGDDVPTAAAEASKI
;
A
#
# COMPACT_ATOMS: atom_id res chain seq x y z
N ASP A 1 -14.26 -1.77 -0.89
CA ASP A 1 -13.27 -0.66 -0.84
C ASP A 1 -13.28 0.06 0.50
N VAL A 2 -12.10 0.44 0.96
CA VAL A 2 -11.91 1.26 2.16
C VAL A 2 -11.13 2.51 1.77
N LYS A 3 -11.61 3.69 2.21
CA LYS A 3 -10.92 4.97 2.06
C LYS A 3 -10.64 5.56 3.43
N ILE A 4 -9.41 6.02 3.62
CA ILE A 4 -8.91 6.53 4.89
C ILE A 4 -8.41 7.95 4.67
N PHE A 5 -8.98 8.88 5.44
CA PHE A 5 -8.59 10.29 5.44
C PHE A 5 -7.72 10.56 6.68
N PRO A 6 -6.51 11.11 6.52
CA PRO A 6 -5.69 11.48 7.64
C PRO A 6 -6.29 12.71 8.33
N LEU A 7 -6.26 12.74 9.66
CA LEU A 7 -6.74 13.88 10.46
C LEU A 7 -5.76 15.07 10.46
N LYS A 8 -4.55 14.86 9.96
CA LYS A 8 -3.45 15.82 9.92
C LYS A 8 -2.73 15.70 8.58
N ASP A 9 -1.89 16.68 8.27
CA ASP A 9 -0.98 16.58 7.12
C ASP A 9 0.12 15.56 7.41
N VAL A 10 -0.11 14.34 6.93
CA VAL A 10 0.80 13.20 7.13
C VAL A 10 1.88 13.12 6.04
N ALA A 11 1.65 13.76 4.89
CA ALA A 11 2.62 13.80 3.78
C ALA A 11 3.86 14.64 4.14
N HIS A 12 3.70 15.62 5.05
CA HIS A 12 4.78 16.47 5.56
C HIS A 12 5.13 16.19 7.03
N SER A 13 4.79 15.01 7.54
CA SER A 13 5.16 14.62 8.91
C SER A 13 6.66 14.37 9.04
N THR A 14 7.28 14.76 10.16
CA THR A 14 8.68 14.46 10.50
C THR A 14 8.98 12.96 10.45
N VAL A 15 7.97 12.15 10.80
CA VAL A 15 7.95 10.70 10.65
C VAL A 15 6.91 10.40 9.60
N ALA A 16 7.34 10.13 8.37
CA ALA A 16 6.44 9.70 7.32
C ALA A 16 5.73 8.39 7.76
N PRO A 17 4.40 8.28 7.58
CA PRO A 17 3.68 7.08 7.94
C PRO A 17 4.19 5.85 7.16
N HIS A 18 4.09 4.69 7.78
CA HIS A 18 4.42 3.41 7.14
C HIS A 18 3.44 2.32 7.62
N GLY A 19 3.70 1.06 7.31
CA GLY A 19 2.74 -0.04 7.40
C GLY A 19 1.96 -0.19 6.09
N LEU A 20 1.03 -1.16 6.06
CA LEU A 20 0.27 -1.50 4.85
C LEU A 20 -0.48 -0.30 4.26
N LEU A 21 -1.07 0.53 5.12
CA LEU A 21 -1.84 1.71 4.74
C LEU A 21 -1.01 3.01 4.80
N GLY A 22 -0.14 3.15 5.79
CA GLY A 22 0.58 4.41 6.01
C GLY A 22 1.55 4.75 4.88
N GLN A 23 2.17 3.73 4.28
CA GLN A 23 3.16 3.92 3.22
C GLN A 23 2.58 4.58 1.95
N THR A 24 1.25 4.61 1.77
CA THR A 24 0.61 5.27 0.61
C THR A 24 0.58 6.79 0.75
N PHE A 25 0.95 7.34 1.91
CA PHE A 25 1.03 8.79 2.16
C PHE A 25 2.46 9.32 1.91
N ASP A 26 3.04 8.98 0.77
CA ASP A 26 4.40 9.37 0.39
C ASP A 26 4.47 10.64 -0.48
N GLY A 27 3.32 11.14 -0.94
CA GLY A 27 3.19 12.46 -1.56
C GLY A 27 3.79 12.58 -2.96
N ASP A 28 4.16 11.48 -3.59
CA ASP A 28 4.80 11.49 -4.92
C ASP A 28 3.80 11.54 -6.08
N GLY A 29 2.51 11.33 -5.80
CA GLY A 29 1.44 11.32 -6.80
C GLY A 29 1.42 10.06 -7.67
N ILE A 30 2.04 8.97 -7.21
CA ILE A 30 2.13 7.69 -7.91
C ILE A 30 1.33 6.62 -7.14
N ALA A 31 0.22 6.20 -7.74
CA ALA A 31 -0.44 4.98 -7.33
C ALA A 31 0.34 3.77 -7.86
N VAL A 32 0.42 2.71 -7.07
CA VAL A 32 1.06 1.45 -7.46
C VAL A 32 0.07 0.34 -7.25
N ASP A 33 -0.34 -0.32 -8.33
CA ASP A 33 -1.24 -1.46 -8.27
C ASP A 33 -0.40 -2.73 -8.06
N GLY A 34 -0.72 -3.47 -6.99
CA GLY A 34 0.01 -4.67 -6.58
C GLY A 34 -0.51 -5.93 -7.26
N ALA A 35 0.07 -7.07 -6.92
CA ALA A 35 -0.41 -8.37 -7.35
C ALA A 35 -1.83 -8.64 -6.79
N LEU A 36 -2.69 -9.17 -7.65
CA LEU A 36 -4.04 -9.63 -7.31
C LEU A 36 -4.10 -11.16 -7.38
N ASP A 37 -4.97 -11.76 -6.57
CA ASP A 37 -5.28 -13.19 -6.66
C ASP A 37 -6.30 -13.47 -7.78
N ASP A 38 -6.26 -14.68 -8.35
CA ASP A 38 -7.26 -15.15 -9.30
C ASP A 38 -8.38 -15.90 -8.57
N TYR A 39 -9.57 -15.29 -8.56
CA TYR A 39 -10.76 -15.81 -7.88
C TYR A 39 -11.68 -16.63 -8.80
N SER A 40 -11.25 -16.99 -10.02
CA SER A 40 -12.08 -17.73 -10.98
C SER A 40 -12.22 -19.23 -10.68
N GLY A 41 -11.38 -19.78 -9.80
CA GLY A 41 -11.35 -21.21 -9.46
C GLY A 41 -12.40 -21.64 -8.42
N THR A 42 -12.76 -22.93 -8.41
CA THR A 42 -13.63 -23.52 -7.37
C THR A 42 -12.96 -23.64 -6.01
N LEU A 43 -11.63 -23.65 -5.97
CA LEU A 43 -10.80 -23.55 -4.77
C LEU A 43 -9.81 -22.40 -4.99
N VAL A 44 -9.91 -21.36 -4.17
CA VAL A 44 -9.02 -20.20 -4.22
C VAL A 44 -8.09 -20.23 -3.00
N VAL A 45 -6.79 -20.16 -3.25
CA VAL A 45 -5.76 -19.98 -2.22
C VAL A 45 -5.16 -18.59 -2.43
N THR A 46 -5.37 -17.70 -1.46
CA THR A 46 -4.86 -16.33 -1.53
C THR A 46 -3.36 -16.31 -1.29
N LYS A 47 -2.63 -15.56 -2.11
CA LYS A 47 -1.17 -15.47 -2.06
C LYS A 47 -0.62 -14.11 -2.49
N ALA A 48 -1.35 -13.34 -3.30
CA ALA A 48 -0.82 -12.16 -3.95
C ALA A 48 -0.55 -11.00 -2.99
N MET A 49 -1.47 -10.79 -2.03
CA MET A 49 -1.32 -9.86 -0.89
C MET A 49 -0.88 -8.43 -1.27
N GLY A 50 -1.18 -7.97 -2.51
CA GLY A 50 -0.76 -6.66 -3.00
C GLY A 50 0.75 -6.49 -3.16
N GLU A 51 1.51 -7.59 -3.26
CA GLU A 51 2.97 -7.50 -3.44
C GLU A 51 3.34 -6.71 -4.70
N GLY A 52 4.44 -5.96 -4.60
CA GLY A 52 4.85 -5.00 -5.62
C GLY A 52 4.26 -3.60 -5.46
N ALA A 53 3.14 -3.42 -4.75
CA ALA A 53 2.65 -2.09 -4.34
C ALA A 53 3.15 -1.63 -2.97
N ILE A 54 3.53 -2.60 -2.11
CA ILE A 54 4.06 -2.37 -0.77
C ILE A 54 5.58 -2.46 -0.76
N GLU A 55 6.23 -1.79 0.19
CA GLU A 55 7.67 -1.95 0.41
C GLU A 55 7.96 -3.31 1.08
N GLY A 56 8.77 -4.16 0.43
CA GLY A 56 9.01 -5.52 0.91
C GLY A 56 7.88 -6.48 0.55
N VAL A 57 7.62 -7.44 1.44
CA VAL A 57 6.66 -8.54 1.25
C VAL A 57 5.67 -8.61 2.40
N ALA A 58 4.54 -9.30 2.24
CA ALA A 58 3.51 -9.39 3.28
C ALA A 58 4.03 -9.94 4.62
N GLU A 59 5.04 -10.82 4.59
CA GLU A 59 5.71 -11.35 5.79
C GLU A 59 6.36 -10.25 6.64
N ASP A 60 6.92 -9.22 6.01
CA ASP A 60 7.64 -8.12 6.69
C ASP A 60 6.73 -7.28 7.61
N TYR A 61 5.41 -7.41 7.44
CA TYR A 61 4.38 -6.69 8.18
C TYR A 61 3.65 -7.55 9.22
N LYS A 62 4.02 -8.82 9.37
CA LYS A 62 3.37 -9.72 10.34
C LYS A 62 3.73 -9.34 11.77
N LEU A 63 2.72 -9.34 12.64
CA LEU A 63 2.89 -9.17 14.07
C LEU A 63 3.12 -10.54 14.75
N PRO A 64 3.86 -10.58 15.88
CA PRO A 64 3.97 -11.77 16.71
C PRO A 64 2.60 -12.28 17.16
N ARG A 65 2.28 -13.54 16.86
CA ARG A 65 0.96 -14.13 17.16
C ARG A 65 0.60 -14.14 18.66
N ASN A 66 1.60 -14.18 19.53
CA ASN A 66 1.44 -14.19 20.98
C ASN A 66 1.29 -12.77 21.58
N ILE A 67 1.44 -11.71 20.78
CA ILE A 67 1.36 -10.31 21.23
C ILE A 67 0.52 -9.52 20.22
N PRO A 68 -0.83 -9.60 20.29
CA PRO A 68 -1.73 -9.07 19.26
C PRO A 68 -1.67 -7.54 19.09
N PHE A 69 -1.12 -6.83 20.07
CA PHE A 69 -0.92 -5.37 20.03
C PHE A 69 0.55 -4.98 19.88
N SER A 70 1.40 -5.90 19.44
CA SER A 70 2.79 -5.58 19.16
C SER A 70 2.88 -4.52 18.07
N THR A 71 3.80 -3.59 18.26
CA THR A 71 4.17 -2.59 17.26
C THR A 71 5.40 -3.04 16.46
N THR A 72 5.87 -4.27 16.67
CA THR A 72 7.09 -4.81 16.08
C THR A 72 6.79 -5.49 14.75
N PHE A 73 7.27 -4.87 13.68
CA PHE A 73 7.38 -5.40 12.33
C PHE A 73 8.50 -4.63 11.61
N LYS A 74 9.00 -5.13 10.47
CA LYS A 74 10.23 -4.61 9.84
C LYS A 74 10.22 -3.11 9.56
N TYR A 75 9.07 -2.60 9.11
CA TYR A 75 8.89 -1.20 8.74
C TYR A 75 8.16 -0.37 9.82
N THR A 76 8.22 -0.81 11.07
CA THR A 76 7.61 -0.08 12.18
C THR A 76 8.16 1.34 12.30
N ARG A 77 7.25 2.29 12.56
CA ARG A 77 7.58 3.69 12.86
C ARG A 77 7.18 4.09 14.28
N PHE A 78 6.78 3.13 15.10
CA PHE A 78 6.51 3.39 16.51
C PHE A 78 7.80 3.80 17.21
N ASP A 79 7.71 4.83 18.06
CA ASP A 79 8.82 5.42 18.82
C ASP A 79 10.00 5.98 17.98
N VAL A 80 9.80 6.15 16.67
CA VAL A 80 10.78 6.78 15.79
C VAL A 80 10.59 8.31 15.81
N HIS A 81 11.68 9.07 15.82
CA HIS A 81 11.63 10.54 15.83
C HIS A 81 11.70 11.20 14.45
N SER A 82 12.23 10.49 13.44
CA SER A 82 12.20 10.93 12.04
C SER A 82 12.27 9.75 11.09
N ALA A 83 11.55 9.83 9.97
CA ALA A 83 11.58 8.82 8.91
C ALA A 83 11.18 9.43 7.56
N LEU A 84 11.86 8.98 6.50
CA LEU A 84 11.50 9.30 5.13
C LEU A 84 10.29 8.47 4.67
N PRO A 85 9.51 8.96 3.68
CA PRO A 85 8.49 8.18 2.99
C PRO A 85 9.05 6.92 2.30
N ARG A 86 8.17 6.03 1.83
CA ARG A 86 8.57 4.87 1.02
C ARG A 86 9.24 5.32 -0.28
N GLU A 87 10.10 4.47 -0.82
CA GLU A 87 10.78 4.69 -2.09
C GLU A 87 10.01 4.01 -3.23
N THR A 88 9.10 4.73 -3.90
CA THR A 88 8.26 4.19 -4.99
C THR A 88 9.04 3.67 -6.19
N SER A 89 10.25 4.16 -6.41
CA SER A 89 11.15 3.66 -7.44
C SER A 89 11.49 2.16 -7.25
N LYS A 90 11.52 1.68 -6.00
CA LYS A 90 11.83 0.28 -5.65
C LYS A 90 10.64 -0.67 -5.77
N LEU A 91 9.45 -0.14 -6.02
CA LEU A 91 8.22 -0.91 -6.16
C LEU A 91 8.08 -1.46 -7.57
N THR A 92 7.59 -2.70 -7.65
CA THR A 92 7.53 -3.48 -8.89
C THR A 92 6.12 -3.57 -9.49
N GLY A 93 5.11 -3.12 -8.75
CA GLY A 93 3.73 -3.06 -9.23
C GLY A 93 3.52 -2.04 -10.35
N VAL A 94 2.33 -2.05 -10.94
CA VAL A 94 1.98 -1.16 -12.06
C VAL A 94 1.85 0.26 -11.55
N LYS A 95 2.68 1.18 -12.05
CA LYS A 95 2.70 2.58 -11.64
C LYS A 95 1.73 3.39 -12.46
N ARG A 96 0.86 4.14 -11.80
CA ARG A 96 -0.08 5.08 -12.41
C ARG A 96 0.13 6.47 -11.84
N ASN A 97 0.33 7.45 -12.71
CA ASN A 97 0.33 8.85 -12.31
C ASN A 97 -1.12 9.26 -12.03
N VAL A 98 -1.41 9.59 -10.79
CA VAL A 98 -2.77 9.93 -10.32
C VAL A 98 -2.95 11.42 -10.07
N GLY A 99 -1.93 12.23 -10.39
CA GLY A 99 -1.98 13.68 -10.28
C GLY A 99 -2.01 14.18 -8.83
N SER A 100 -1.85 15.50 -8.68
CA SER A 100 -1.78 16.28 -7.43
C SER A 100 -0.95 15.67 -6.29
N LYS A 101 0.15 16.37 -5.94
CA LYS A 101 1.11 16.07 -4.85
C LYS A 101 0.53 15.96 -3.42
N VAL A 102 -0.79 15.88 -3.27
CA VAL A 102 -1.48 15.70 -2.00
C VAL A 102 -2.70 14.82 -2.24
N LEU A 103 -2.50 13.53 -2.52
CA LEU A 103 -3.57 12.57 -2.31
C LEU A 103 -3.77 12.44 -0.80
N SER A 104 -4.82 13.09 -0.33
CA SER A 104 -5.23 13.13 1.08
C SER A 104 -5.97 11.85 1.51
N THR A 105 -5.83 10.75 0.77
CA THR A 105 -6.49 9.49 1.11
C THR A 105 -5.59 8.29 0.85
N ALA A 106 -5.50 7.40 1.82
CA ALA A 106 -5.08 6.02 1.60
C ALA A 106 -6.31 5.18 1.24
N GLY A 107 -6.12 4.17 0.40
CA GLY A 107 -7.19 3.28 -0.03
C GLY A 107 -6.73 1.83 -0.12
N ALA A 108 -7.69 0.92 0.05
CA ALA A 108 -7.55 -0.48 -0.31
C ALA A 108 -8.80 -0.89 -1.09
N GLU A 109 -8.59 -1.40 -2.29
CA GLU A 109 -9.62 -1.95 -3.17
C GLU A 109 -9.47 -3.47 -3.18
N GLY A 110 -10.61 -4.17 -3.22
CA GLY A 110 -10.62 -5.63 -3.29
C GLY A 110 -10.37 -6.12 -4.72
N ASP A 111 -9.87 -7.33 -4.83
CA ASP A 111 -9.58 -8.00 -6.10
C ASP A 111 -10.85 -8.35 -6.91
N ASP A 112 -12.04 -8.20 -6.30
CA ASP A 112 -13.36 -8.38 -6.92
C ASP A 112 -13.78 -7.20 -7.81
N VAL A 113 -12.99 -6.12 -7.84
CA VAL A 113 -13.21 -5.00 -8.75
C VAL A 113 -12.52 -5.29 -10.09
N PRO A 114 -13.25 -5.35 -11.22
CA PRO A 114 -12.64 -5.44 -12.54
C PRO A 114 -11.74 -4.23 -12.74
N THR A 115 -10.42 -4.44 -12.82
CA THR A 115 -9.49 -3.34 -13.08
C THR A 115 -9.84 -2.70 -14.43
N ALA A 116 -10.07 -1.38 -14.43
CA ALA A 116 -10.28 -0.57 -15.63
C ALA A 116 -9.02 -0.48 -16.53
N ALA A 117 -8.04 -1.38 -16.36
CA ALA A 117 -6.74 -1.35 -17.01
C ALA A 117 -6.65 -2.22 -18.29
N ALA A 118 -7.72 -2.90 -18.70
CA ALA A 118 -7.71 -3.74 -19.91
C ALA A 118 -8.19 -3.04 -21.20
N GLU A 119 -8.65 -1.78 -21.17
CA GLU A 119 -9.21 -1.10 -22.36
C GLU A 119 -8.29 -0.04 -23.01
N ALA A 120 -7.10 0.21 -22.49
CA ALA A 120 -6.16 1.18 -23.10
C ALA A 120 -5.17 0.51 -24.07
N SER A 121 -5.65 -0.33 -24.99
CA SER A 121 -4.84 -0.76 -26.16
C SER A 121 -5.73 -1.20 -27.33
N LYS A 122 -6.67 -0.34 -27.73
CA LYS A 122 -7.24 -0.32 -29.08
C LYS A 122 -7.51 1.13 -29.46
N ILE A 123 -6.55 1.77 -30.12
CA ILE A 123 -6.67 2.70 -31.26
C ILE A 123 -5.29 2.74 -31.91
#